data_AF-A0A227JB47-F1
#
_entry.id   AF-A0A227JB47-F1
#
_cell.length_a   1.000
_cell.length_b   1.000
_cell.length_c   1.000
_cell.angle_alpha   90.00
_cell.angle_beta   90.00
_cell.angle_gamma   90.00
#
_symmetry.space_group_name_H-M   'P 1'
#
loop_
_entity.id
_entity.type
_entity.pdbx_description
1 polymer ?
#
loop_
_entity_poly.entity_id
_entity_poly.type
_entity_poly.pdbx_seq_one_letter_code
_entity_poly.pdbx_strand_id
1 'polypeptide(L)'
;VSCKDCNGAKGTRAVTKSKSYKKFPSKSANYRIIHPHFDNYDEHIEVAVPGATYRYITEKGRYTIEVCGLLRYHQTVGRKKVDLGLQAVLLAAANNQSPEMLQYAMEEIARRQAAVSQSTGSST
;
A
#
# COMPACT_ATOMS: atom_id res chain seq x y z
N VAL A 1 -3.47 0.95 -19.08
CA VAL A 1 -3.06 2.37 -19.01
C VAL A 1 -2.27 2.63 -17.71
N SER A 2 -1.42 3.66 -17.62
CA SER A 2 -0.66 4.02 -16.40
C SER A 2 -0.63 5.55 -16.23
N CYS A 3 -0.70 6.06 -14.98
CA CYS A 3 -0.67 7.51 -14.72
C CYS A 3 0.73 8.12 -14.90
N LYS A 4 0.81 9.46 -14.97
CA LYS A 4 2.06 10.22 -15.15
C LYS A 4 3.13 9.84 -14.12
N ASP A 5 2.76 9.78 -12.85
CA ASP A 5 3.69 9.49 -11.75
C ASP A 5 4.23 8.05 -11.83
N CYS A 6 3.35 7.10 -12.12
CA CYS A 6 3.74 5.71 -12.32
C CYS A 6 4.67 5.56 -13.54
N ASN A 7 4.40 6.28 -14.63
CA ASN A 7 5.26 6.26 -15.82
C ASN A 7 6.66 6.83 -15.53
N GLY A 8 6.73 7.93 -14.76
CA GLY A 8 7.99 8.51 -14.32
C GLY A 8 8.83 7.52 -13.49
N ALA A 9 8.21 6.89 -12.49
CA ALA A 9 8.88 5.90 -11.64
C ALA A 9 9.34 4.66 -12.43
N LYS A 10 8.45 4.10 -13.27
CA LYS A 10 8.74 2.91 -14.11
C LYS A 10 9.90 3.13 -15.06
N GLY A 11 10.03 4.33 -15.64
CA GLY A 11 11.08 4.65 -16.62
C GLY A 11 12.52 4.48 -16.09
N THR A 12 12.69 4.47 -14.77
CA THR A 12 14.01 4.30 -14.12
C THR A 12 14.36 2.86 -13.80
N ARG A 13 13.45 1.89 -14.00
CA ARG A 13 13.63 0.49 -13.57
C ARG A 13 13.28 -0.49 -14.69
N ALA A 14 13.94 -1.65 -14.68
CA ALA A 14 13.65 -2.71 -15.63
C ALA A 14 12.30 -3.39 -15.33
N VAL A 15 11.30 -3.16 -16.18
CA VAL A 15 9.95 -3.74 -16.06
C VAL A 15 9.83 -5.14 -16.69
N THR A 16 10.71 -5.47 -17.62
CA THR A 16 10.84 -6.80 -18.24
C THR A 16 11.86 -7.65 -17.49
N LYS A 17 11.73 -8.98 -17.56
CA LYS A 17 12.68 -9.91 -16.94
C LYS A 17 14.03 -9.98 -17.65
N SER A 18 14.07 -9.59 -18.92
CA SER A 18 15.29 -9.51 -19.71
C SER A 18 15.36 -8.18 -20.46
N LYS A 19 16.59 -7.71 -20.69
CA LYS A 19 16.90 -6.61 -21.60
C LYS A 19 17.15 -7.08 -23.04
N SER A 20 17.24 -8.39 -23.27
CA SER A 20 17.54 -8.98 -24.59
C SER A 20 16.34 -9.08 -25.53
N TYR A 21 15.14 -8.71 -25.08
CA TYR A 21 13.95 -8.75 -25.90
C TYR A 21 14.06 -7.74 -27.07
N LYS A 22 14.13 -8.26 -28.30
CA LYS A 22 14.20 -7.44 -29.53
C LYS A 22 12.85 -6.83 -29.93
N LYS A 23 11.75 -7.41 -29.44
CA LYS A 23 10.37 -6.95 -29.66
C LYS A 23 9.66 -6.83 -28.32
N PHE A 24 8.56 -6.09 -28.29
CA PHE A 24 7.70 -6.03 -27.10
C PHE A 24 7.25 -7.44 -26.70
N PRO A 25 7.54 -7.89 -25.47
CA PRO A 25 7.13 -9.21 -25.02
C PRO A 25 5.60 -9.35 -25.00
N SER A 26 5.07 -10.46 -25.50
CA SER A 26 3.63 -10.70 -25.63
C SER A 26 3.05 -11.63 -24.57
N LYS A 27 3.83 -11.99 -23.54
CA LYS A 27 3.41 -12.89 -22.46
C LYS A 27 3.57 -12.22 -21.11
N SER A 28 2.58 -12.39 -20.24
CA SER A 28 2.61 -11.96 -18.83
C SER A 28 3.91 -12.36 -18.12
N ALA A 29 4.39 -13.59 -18.35
CA ALA A 29 5.58 -14.13 -17.70
C ALA A 29 6.89 -13.38 -18.00
N ASN A 30 6.93 -12.58 -19.07
CA ASN A 30 8.11 -11.80 -19.46
C ASN A 30 8.24 -10.47 -18.70
N TYR A 31 7.20 -10.08 -17.96
CA TYR A 31 7.16 -8.86 -17.16
C TYR A 31 7.38 -9.17 -15.68
N ARG A 32 8.07 -8.26 -14.99
CA ARG A 32 8.27 -8.29 -13.52
C ARG A 32 7.10 -7.61 -12.81
N ILE A 33 6.41 -6.71 -13.50
CA ILE A 33 5.25 -5.97 -13.01
C ILE A 33 3.96 -6.49 -13.66
N ILE A 34 2.82 -6.19 -13.06
CA ILE A 34 1.48 -6.41 -13.61
C ILE A 34 1.37 -5.63 -14.92
N HIS A 35 1.11 -6.34 -16.01
CA HIS A 35 0.90 -5.78 -17.33
C HIS A 35 -0.61 -5.68 -17.61
N PRO A 36 -1.18 -4.48 -17.86
CA PRO A 36 -2.63 -4.29 -17.97
C PRO A 36 -3.35 -5.11 -19.05
N HIS A 37 -2.62 -5.60 -20.04
CA HIS A 37 -3.19 -6.43 -21.11
C HIS A 37 -3.07 -7.94 -20.86
N PHE A 38 -2.22 -8.36 -19.94
CA PHE A 38 -1.90 -9.78 -19.74
C PHE A 38 -2.19 -10.29 -18.33
N ASP A 39 -2.46 -9.38 -17.40
CA ASP A 39 -2.63 -9.68 -15.99
C ASP A 39 -3.86 -8.98 -15.45
N ASN A 40 -4.57 -9.64 -14.54
CA ASN A 40 -5.60 -9.03 -13.73
C ASN A 40 -4.95 -8.36 -12.51
N TYR A 41 -5.23 -7.08 -12.28
CA TYR A 41 -4.58 -6.32 -11.22
C TYR A 41 -4.93 -6.84 -9.82
N ASP A 42 -6.20 -7.18 -9.61
CA ASP A 42 -6.76 -7.55 -8.31
C ASP A 42 -6.31 -8.94 -7.84
N GLU A 43 -5.82 -9.79 -8.75
CA GLU A 43 -5.18 -11.07 -8.42
C GLU A 43 -3.79 -10.90 -7.80
N HIS A 44 -3.19 -9.72 -7.95
CA HIS A 44 -1.80 -9.48 -7.57
C HIS A 44 -1.65 -8.43 -6.47
N ILE A 45 -2.55 -7.45 -6.38
CA ILE A 45 -2.53 -6.37 -5.40
C ILE A 45 -3.92 -6.17 -4.82
N GLU A 46 -3.99 -6.14 -3.51
CA GLU A 46 -5.15 -5.66 -2.78
C GLU A 46 -4.99 -4.16 -2.48
N VAL A 47 -6.01 -3.38 -2.84
CA VAL A 47 -6.06 -1.94 -2.60
C VAL A 47 -6.95 -1.67 -1.38
N ALA A 48 -6.33 -1.56 -0.20
CA ALA A 48 -7.08 -1.23 1.01
C ALA A 48 -7.58 0.22 1.00
N VAL A 49 -6.74 1.15 0.54
CA VAL A 49 -7.12 2.56 0.33
C VAL A 49 -6.43 3.06 -0.94
N PRO A 50 -7.18 3.41 -2.00
CA PRO A 50 -6.60 3.94 -3.23
C PRO A 50 -5.71 5.15 -2.98
N GLY A 51 -4.53 5.17 -3.58
CA GLY A 51 -3.52 6.21 -3.42
C GLY A 51 -2.77 6.18 -2.08
N ALA A 52 -3.05 5.19 -1.23
CA ALA A 52 -2.70 5.26 0.19
C ALA A 52 -2.11 3.95 0.73
N THR A 53 -2.80 2.82 0.56
CA THR A 53 -2.40 1.54 1.16
C THR A 53 -2.60 0.42 0.16
N TYR A 54 -1.50 -0.26 -0.16
CA TYR A 54 -1.46 -1.36 -1.12
C TYR A 54 -0.77 -2.56 -0.48
N ARG A 55 -1.38 -3.74 -0.59
CA ARG A 55 -0.82 -5.01 -0.11
C ARG A 55 -0.61 -5.94 -1.31
N TYR A 56 0.56 -6.54 -1.40
CA TYR A 56 0.81 -7.53 -2.46
C TYR A 56 0.22 -8.88 -2.06
N ILE A 57 -0.38 -9.56 -3.04
CA ILE A 57 -0.82 -10.96 -2.95
C ILE A 57 0.25 -11.88 -3.55
N THR A 58 0.93 -11.40 -4.60
CA THR A 58 1.95 -12.15 -5.34
C THR A 58 3.25 -11.36 -5.46
N GLU A 59 4.35 -12.04 -5.79
CA GLU A 59 5.63 -11.40 -6.09
C GLU A 59 5.52 -10.35 -7.21
N LYS A 60 4.70 -10.61 -8.23
CA LYS A 60 4.45 -9.67 -9.32
C LYS A 60 3.76 -8.40 -8.84
N GLY A 61 2.85 -8.54 -7.87
CA GLY A 61 2.27 -7.43 -7.13
C GLY A 61 3.30 -6.65 -6.33
N ARG A 62 4.16 -7.35 -5.58
CA ARG A 62 5.25 -6.73 -4.79
C ARG A 62 6.16 -5.87 -5.68
N TYR A 63 6.63 -6.43 -6.80
CA TYR A 63 7.44 -5.69 -7.78
C TYR A 63 6.68 -4.50 -8.37
N THR A 64 5.38 -4.62 -8.60
CA THR A 64 4.57 -3.51 -9.13
C THR A 64 4.45 -2.37 -8.12
N ILE A 65 4.18 -2.67 -6.85
CA ILE A 65 4.14 -1.68 -5.76
C ILE A 65 5.47 -0.94 -5.68
N GLU A 66 6.59 -1.67 -5.74
CA GLU A 66 7.93 -1.13 -5.62
C GLU A 66 8.32 -0.28 -6.83
N VAL A 67 8.18 -0.81 -8.06
CA VAL A 67 8.61 -0.17 -9.30
C VAL A 67 7.76 1.03 -9.65
N CYS A 68 6.44 0.94 -9.43
CA CYS A 68 5.53 2.06 -9.64
C CYS A 68 5.59 3.06 -8.48
N GLY A 69 6.29 2.75 -7.39
CA GLY A 69 6.40 3.58 -6.20
C GLY A 69 5.05 3.86 -5.55
N LEU A 70 4.13 2.88 -5.48
CA LEU A 70 2.76 3.11 -5.02
C LEU A 70 2.68 3.58 -3.56
N LEU A 71 3.69 3.27 -2.74
CA LEU A 71 3.79 3.71 -1.35
C LEU A 71 4.37 5.13 -1.17
N ARG A 72 4.73 5.84 -2.26
CA ARG A 72 5.31 7.20 -2.19
C ARG A 72 4.43 8.19 -1.43
N TYR A 73 3.11 8.00 -1.49
CA TYR A 73 2.13 8.87 -0.83
C TYR A 73 2.03 8.64 0.69
N HIS A 74 2.67 7.60 1.24
CA HIS A 74 2.76 7.44 2.70
C HIS A 74 3.44 8.66 3.35
N GLN A 75 4.38 9.30 2.65
CA GLN A 75 5.07 10.48 3.15
C GLN A 75 4.18 11.71 3.12
N THR A 76 3.38 11.87 2.05
CA THR A 76 2.53 13.06 1.85
C THR A 76 1.30 13.07 2.75
N VAL A 77 0.79 11.89 3.13
CA VAL A 77 -0.37 11.76 4.02
C VAL A 77 0.00 11.56 5.50
N GLY A 78 1.23 11.89 5.89
CA GLY A 78 1.63 11.87 7.31
C GLY A 78 1.78 10.48 7.94
N ARG A 79 1.71 9.38 7.18
CA ARG A 79 1.82 7.99 7.70
C ARG A 79 3.21 7.62 8.23
N LYS A 80 4.18 8.54 8.20
CA LYS A 80 5.44 8.40 8.95
C LYS A 80 5.28 8.68 10.44
N LYS A 81 4.25 9.42 10.85
CA LYS A 81 3.99 9.69 12.26
C LYS A 81 3.12 8.58 12.81
N VAL A 82 3.72 7.72 13.61
CA VAL A 82 3.01 6.74 14.41
C VAL A 82 2.61 7.42 15.71
N ASP A 83 1.34 7.32 16.08
CA ASP A 83 0.87 7.73 17.41
C ASP A 83 1.49 6.77 18.44
N LEU A 84 2.45 7.26 19.21
CA LEU A 84 3.22 6.43 20.16
C LEU A 84 2.32 5.85 21.26
N GLY A 85 1.28 6.58 21.65
CA GLY A 85 0.31 6.09 22.63
C GLY A 85 -0.47 4.90 22.08
N LEU A 86 -1.03 5.05 20.88
CA LEU A 86 -1.74 3.97 20.20
C LEU A 86 -0.82 2.77 19.96
N GLN A 87 0.42 3.01 19.53
CA GLN A 87 1.41 1.95 19.33
C GLN A 87 1.68 1.17 20.63
N ALA A 88 1.89 1.88 21.75
CA ALA A 88 2.11 1.24 23.04
C ALA A 88 0.92 0.36 23.46
N VAL A 89 -0.31 0.85 23.28
CA VAL A 89 -1.54 0.09 23.59
C VAL A 89 -1.64 -1.17 22.73
N LEU A 90 -1.41 -1.05 21.42
CA LEU A 90 -1.46 -2.20 20.50
C LEU A 90 -0.38 -3.22 20.81
N LEU A 91 0.83 -2.79 21.16
CA LEU A 91 1.91 -3.69 21.59
C LEU A 91 1.57 -4.40 22.91
N ALA A 92 0.99 -3.69 23.87
CA ALA A 92 0.56 -4.28 25.13
C ALA A 92 -0.51 -5.35 24.91
N ALA A 93 -1.52 -5.09 24.05
CA ALA A 93 -2.54 -6.07 23.70
C ALA A 93 -1.98 -7.26 22.89
N ALA A 94 -1.00 -7.03 22.01
CA ALA A 94 -0.35 -8.11 21.27
C ALA A 94 0.47 -9.04 22.18
N ASN A 95 1.17 -8.47 23.17
CA ASN A 95 2.00 -9.22 24.12
C ASN A 95 1.16 -9.89 25.23
N ASN A 96 0.02 -9.30 25.59
CA ASN A 96 -0.92 -9.84 26.55
C ASN A 96 -2.32 -9.92 25.92
N GLN A 97 -2.61 -11.04 25.28
CA GLN A 97 -3.82 -11.28 24.48
C GLN A 97 -5.07 -11.55 25.34
N SER A 98 -5.22 -10.83 26.47
CA SER A 98 -6.39 -10.94 27.33
C SER A 98 -7.59 -10.20 26.73
N PRO A 99 -8.83 -10.61 27.05
CA PRO A 99 -10.04 -9.92 26.58
C PRO A 99 -10.08 -8.44 26.99
N GLU A 100 -9.59 -8.11 28.18
CA GLU A 100 -9.56 -6.75 28.72
C GLU A 100 -8.60 -5.86 27.92
N MET A 101 -7.41 -6.38 27.58
CA MET A 101 -6.44 -5.66 26.77
C MET A 101 -6.92 -5.45 25.34
N LEU A 102 -7.59 -6.45 24.76
CA LEU A 102 -8.22 -6.33 23.45
C LEU A 102 -9.30 -5.26 23.45
N GLN A 103 -10.19 -5.29 24.44
CA GLN A 103 -11.26 -4.32 24.61
C GLN A 103 -10.70 -2.89 24.74
N TYR A 104 -9.70 -2.71 25.59
CA TYR A 104 -9.02 -1.42 25.76
C TYR A 104 -8.39 -0.91 24.46
N ALA A 105 -7.71 -1.78 23.71
CA ALA A 105 -7.16 -1.40 22.41
C ALA A 105 -8.24 -0.98 21.40
N MET A 106 -9.38 -1.69 21.37
CA MET A 106 -10.52 -1.35 20.51
C MET A 106 -11.11 0.01 20.86
N GLU A 107 -11.28 0.31 22.15
CA GLU A 107 -11.77 1.61 22.63
C GLU A 107 -10.82 2.75 22.28
N GLU A 108 -9.51 2.52 22.40
CA GLU A 108 -8.48 3.51 22.07
C GLU A 108 -8.45 3.84 20.57
N ILE A 109 -8.67 2.84 19.72
CA ILE A 109 -8.85 3.01 18.27
C ILE A 109 -10.11 3.83 17.98
N ALA A 110 -11.25 3.46 18.58
CA ALA A 110 -12.52 4.13 18.35
C ALA A 110 -12.46 5.62 18.74
N ARG A 111 -11.84 5.93 19.89
CA ARG A 111 -11.65 7.31 20.37
C ARG A 111 -10.88 8.17 19.36
N ARG A 112 -9.81 7.63 18.77
CA ARG A 112 -9.01 8.34 17.76
C ARG A 112 -9.74 8.51 16.45
N GLN A 113 -10.49 7.50 16.00
CA GLN A 113 -11.30 7.60 14.79
C GLN A 113 -12.36 8.71 14.91
N ALA A 114 -12.98 8.84 16.08
CA ALA A 114 -13.92 9.93 16.36
C ALA A 114 -13.24 11.31 16.31
N ALA A 115 -12.04 11.46 16.91
CA ALA A 115 -11.30 12.71 16.88
C ALA A 115 -10.86 13.13 15.47
N VAL A 116 -10.42 12.18 14.63
CA VAL A 116 -10.05 12.44 13.22
C VAL A 116 -11.26 12.94 12.43
N SER A 117 -12.43 12.30 12.61
CA SER A 117 -13.68 12.65 11.92
C SER A 117 -14.20 14.06 12.26
N GLN A 118 -13.87 14.59 13.44
CA GLN A 118 -14.23 15.95 13.85
C GLN A 118 -13.31 17.03 13.26
N SER A 119 -12.04 16.69 12.96
CA SER A 119 -11.07 17.64 12.40
C SER A 119 -11.24 17.90 10.90
N THR A 120 -11.81 16.96 10.15
CA THR A 120 -11.98 17.06 8.68
C THR A 120 -13.23 17.85 8.28
N GLY A 121 -14.12 18.19 9.22
CA GLY A 121 -15.36 18.93 9.00
C GLY A 121 -15.26 20.46 9.11
N SER A 122 -14.08 21.02 9.41
CA SER A 122 -13.92 22.45 9.72
C SER A 122 -13.16 23.26 8.65
N SER A 123 -13.14 22.80 7.40
CA SER A 123 -12.57 23.53 6.27
C SER A 123 -13.63 23.72 5.19
N THR A 124 -14.51 24.70 5.41
CA THR A 124 -15.36 25.35 4.39
C THR A 124 -14.97 26.81 4.32
#